data_AF-A0A941DII3-F1
#
_entry.id   AF-A0A941DII3-F1
#
_cell.length_a   1.000
_cell.length_b   1.000
_cell.length_c   1.000
_cell.angle_alpha   90.00
_cell.angle_beta   90.00
_cell.angle_gamma   90.00
#
_symmetry.space_group_name_H-M   'P 1'
#
loop_
_entity.id
_entity.type
_entity.pdbx_description
1 polymer ?
#
loop_
_entity_poly.entity_id
_entity_poly.type
_entity_poly.pdbx_seq_one_letter_code
_entity_poly.pdbx_strand_id
1 'polypeptide(L)'
;MLKLSNNAVRSELAFIAKMAIYSSDPIVYGMAFNACNAWSDMTIDFCAQISAAQWAHLDPDNGIAWMRTLEQLGAASGKNLSAIENALYRISQVNRFDAQFDILSNLPEDELTRYDYVTRTSIENLVTLYWGNSPLPAYSPIVNACKGAALNDANRRYMCEQIAGKLQRENSFLIDHGIARRIGENLGWDKSKIQAMFDEFDAIRGMMIDRDRRSKAALASHEGVRQACTTELNWFGLIRTQMKVGEFKSLRAELAKYDVPRETLIRLVREPLKK
;
A
#
# COMPACT_ATOMS: atom_id res chain seq x y z
N MET A 1 -11.58 8.42 20.22
CA MET A 1 -10.10 8.40 20.23
C MET A 1 -9.64 8.19 21.66
N LEU A 2 -9.19 6.98 22.00
CA LEU A 2 -8.42 6.76 23.24
C LEU A 2 -7.11 7.52 23.09
N LYS A 3 -6.95 8.63 23.83
CA LYS A 3 -5.65 9.27 24.00
C LYS A 3 -4.82 8.35 24.88
N LEU A 4 -4.11 7.39 24.28
CA LEU A 4 -3.02 6.71 24.97
C LEU A 4 -2.04 7.80 25.43
N SER A 5 -1.59 7.72 26.68
CA SER A 5 -0.56 8.63 27.14
C SER A 5 0.70 8.38 26.29
N ASN A 6 1.44 9.44 25.95
CA ASN A 6 2.69 9.31 25.21
C ASN A 6 3.67 8.34 25.91
N ASN A 7 3.54 8.13 27.21
CA ASN A 7 4.37 7.19 27.98
C ASN A 7 3.99 5.73 27.70
N ALA A 8 2.69 5.41 27.59
CA ALA A 8 2.26 4.06 27.24
C ALA A 8 2.74 3.66 25.83
N VAL A 9 2.58 4.57 24.85
CA VAL A 9 3.06 4.35 23.49
C VAL A 9 4.58 4.15 23.46
N ARG A 10 5.35 4.98 24.17
CA ARG A 10 6.81 4.80 24.28
C ARG A 10 7.21 3.46 24.88
N SER A 11 6.51 2.99 25.91
CA SER A 11 6.80 1.71 26.57
C SER A 11 6.56 0.54 25.62
N GLU A 12 5.43 0.51 24.91
CA GLU A 12 5.10 -0.54 23.94
C GLU A 12 6.10 -0.55 22.77
N LEU A 13 6.47 0.63 22.26
CA LEU A 13 7.46 0.74 21.19
C LEU A 13 8.85 0.29 21.63
N ALA A 14 9.27 0.63 22.85
CA ALA A 14 10.52 0.15 23.41
C ALA A 14 10.50 -1.38 23.58
N PHE A 15 9.37 -1.95 23.99
CA PHE A 15 9.20 -3.40 24.13
C PHE A 15 9.31 -4.14 22.80
N ILE A 16 8.56 -3.73 21.77
CA ILE A 16 8.59 -4.39 20.46
C ILE A 16 9.95 -4.23 19.76
N ALA A 17 10.58 -3.05 19.88
CA ALA A 17 11.92 -2.82 19.34
C ALA A 17 12.97 -3.71 20.03
N LYS A 18 12.89 -3.83 21.36
CA LYS A 18 13.77 -4.74 22.11
C LYS A 18 13.55 -6.19 21.70
N MET A 19 12.31 -6.64 21.55
CA MET A 19 12.02 -8.00 21.07
C MET A 19 12.63 -8.26 19.69
N ALA A 20 12.48 -7.31 18.76
CA ALA A 20 13.03 -7.44 17.42
C ALA A 20 14.56 -7.51 17.39
N ILE A 21 15.27 -6.72 18.20
CA ILE A 21 16.75 -6.73 18.27
C ILE A 21 17.28 -8.12 18.66
N TYR A 22 16.58 -8.83 19.53
CA TYR A 22 16.97 -10.15 20.00
C TYR A 22 16.27 -11.32 19.29
N SER A 23 15.51 -11.04 18.23
CA SER A 23 14.79 -12.05 17.45
C SER A 23 15.42 -12.23 16.07
N SER A 24 15.37 -13.47 15.57
CA SER A 24 15.66 -13.78 14.16
C SER A 24 14.40 -13.84 13.29
N ASP A 25 13.22 -13.58 13.87
CA ASP A 25 11.95 -13.61 13.15
C ASP A 25 11.80 -12.34 12.29
N PRO A 26 11.78 -12.47 10.95
CA PRO A 26 11.63 -11.33 10.05
C PRO A 26 10.29 -10.60 10.20
N ILE A 27 9.24 -11.28 10.67
CA ILE A 27 7.91 -10.69 10.90
C ILE A 27 7.99 -9.73 12.09
N VAL A 28 8.51 -10.21 13.23
CA VAL A 28 8.71 -9.38 14.43
C VAL A 28 9.61 -8.18 14.13
N TYR A 29 10.68 -8.39 13.36
CA TYR A 29 11.59 -7.31 12.98
C TYR A 29 10.91 -6.28 12.06
N GLY A 30 10.15 -6.73 11.05
CA GLY A 30 9.41 -5.85 10.16
C GLY A 30 8.33 -5.03 10.90
N MET A 31 7.58 -5.67 11.81
CA MET A 31 6.60 -4.98 12.66
C MET A 31 7.26 -3.89 13.51
N ALA A 32 8.38 -4.21 14.19
CA ALA A 32 9.12 -3.24 14.99
C ALA A 32 9.68 -2.11 14.14
N PHE A 33 10.22 -2.40 12.95
CA PHE A 33 10.72 -1.39 12.01
C PHE A 33 9.62 -0.39 11.65
N ASN A 34 8.46 -0.88 11.23
CA ASN A 34 7.35 -0.02 10.86
C ASN A 34 6.81 0.80 12.03
N ALA A 35 6.68 0.17 13.21
CA ALA A 35 6.27 0.87 14.41
C ALA A 35 7.25 2.01 14.74
N CYS A 36 8.54 1.73 14.81
CA CYS A 36 9.55 2.76 15.07
C CYS A 36 9.54 3.91 14.04
N ASN A 37 9.25 3.63 12.76
CA ASN A 37 9.15 4.67 11.73
C ASN A 37 7.84 5.47 11.82
N ALA A 38 6.72 4.85 12.19
CA ALA A 38 5.43 5.53 12.33
C ALA A 38 5.43 6.58 13.47
N TRP A 39 6.31 6.42 14.46
CA TRP A 39 6.50 7.36 15.57
C TRP A 39 7.94 7.91 15.62
N SER A 40 8.52 8.21 14.46
CA SER A 40 9.91 8.72 14.35
C SER A 40 10.18 10.00 15.15
N ASP A 41 9.15 10.80 15.41
CA ASP A 41 9.25 12.03 16.21
C ASP A 41 9.43 11.74 17.72
N MET A 42 9.23 10.50 18.16
CA MET A 42 9.47 10.07 19.52
C MET A 42 10.86 9.44 19.65
N THR A 43 11.74 10.07 20.42
CA THR A 43 13.00 9.42 20.82
C THR A 43 12.69 8.19 21.68
N ILE A 44 13.05 7.01 21.17
CA ILE A 44 12.88 5.70 21.81
C ILE A 44 14.19 4.93 21.65
N ASP A 45 14.84 4.60 22.76
CA ASP A 45 16.24 4.12 22.79
C ASP A 45 16.50 2.90 21.89
N PHE A 46 15.58 1.94 21.84
CA PHE A 46 15.73 0.73 21.04
C PHE A 46 15.43 0.94 19.55
N CYS A 47 14.61 1.93 19.19
CA CYS A 47 14.25 2.18 17.79
C CYS A 47 15.45 2.63 16.94
N ALA A 48 16.44 3.28 17.56
CA ALA A 48 17.68 3.67 16.88
C ALA A 48 18.53 2.48 16.40
N GLN A 49 18.31 1.28 16.94
CA GLN A 49 19.02 0.05 16.55
C GLN A 49 18.29 -0.76 15.48
N ILE A 50 17.07 -0.37 15.13
CA ILE A 50 16.26 -1.04 14.11
C ILE A 50 16.54 -0.39 12.75
N SER A 51 16.96 -1.18 11.76
CA SER A 51 17.33 -0.67 10.43
C SER A 51 16.70 -1.47 9.30
N ALA A 52 16.48 -0.83 8.15
CA ALA A 52 15.91 -1.51 6.99
C ALA A 52 16.89 -2.54 6.41
N ALA A 53 18.19 -2.25 6.47
CA ALA A 53 19.23 -3.17 6.02
C ALA A 53 19.22 -4.49 6.82
N GLN A 54 19.03 -4.41 8.15
CA GLN A 54 18.91 -5.62 8.98
C GLN A 54 17.60 -6.37 8.68
N TRP A 55 16.49 -5.65 8.45
CA TRP A 55 15.26 -6.29 8.03
C TRP A 55 15.44 -7.05 6.70
N ALA A 56 16.06 -6.41 5.71
CA ALA A 56 16.35 -7.02 4.42
C ALA A 56 17.33 -8.20 4.51
N HIS A 57 18.20 -8.21 5.52
CA HIS A 57 19.06 -9.35 5.81
C HIS A 57 18.27 -10.54 6.38
N LEU A 58 17.32 -10.29 7.29
CA LEU A 58 16.46 -11.32 7.88
C LEU A 58 15.38 -11.82 6.91
N ASP A 59 14.91 -10.96 6.01
CA ASP A 59 13.86 -11.25 5.02
C ASP A 59 14.32 -10.94 3.58
N PRO A 60 15.31 -11.66 3.04
CA PRO A 60 15.94 -11.31 1.77
C PRO A 60 15.03 -11.46 0.54
N ASP A 61 13.93 -12.21 0.65
CA ASP A 61 12.93 -12.39 -0.41
C ASP A 61 11.74 -11.41 -0.31
N ASN A 62 11.80 -10.44 0.61
CA ASN A 62 10.76 -9.42 0.77
C ASN A 62 11.19 -8.07 0.17
N GLY A 63 10.52 -7.70 -0.91
CA GLY A 63 10.74 -6.45 -1.62
C GLY A 63 10.55 -5.21 -0.75
N ILE A 64 9.61 -5.21 0.21
CA ILE A 64 9.38 -4.04 1.07
C ILE A 64 10.62 -3.73 1.92
N ALA A 65 11.28 -4.76 2.47
CA ALA A 65 12.50 -4.59 3.24
C ALA A 65 13.63 -3.95 2.41
N TRP A 66 13.80 -4.38 1.15
CA TRP A 66 14.76 -3.78 0.23
C TRP A 66 14.37 -2.37 -0.24
N MET A 67 13.08 -2.10 -0.40
CA MET A 67 12.58 -0.77 -0.73
C MET A 67 12.82 0.22 0.42
N ARG A 68 12.62 -0.19 1.67
CA ARG A 68 12.98 0.59 2.86
C ARG A 68 14.48 0.82 2.96
N THR A 69 15.28 -0.19 2.60
CA THR A 69 16.74 -0.03 2.52
C THR A 69 17.11 1.04 1.50
N LEU A 70 16.51 1.01 0.31
CA LEU A 70 16.74 1.98 -0.73
C LEU A 70 16.29 3.40 -0.34
N GLU A 71 15.18 3.52 0.40
CA GLU A 71 14.71 4.78 0.98
C GLU A 71 15.74 5.38 1.97
N GLN A 72 16.23 4.58 2.92
CA GLN A 72 17.25 5.01 3.88
C GLN A 72 18.58 5.41 3.18
N LEU A 73 19.01 4.65 2.18
CA LEU A 73 20.19 4.97 1.36
C LEU A 73 20.02 6.27 0.56
N GLY A 74 18.80 6.57 0.10
CA GLY A 74 18.49 7.80 -0.63
C GLY A 74 18.51 9.06 0.25
N ALA A 75 18.25 8.91 1.55
CA ALA A 75 18.25 10.00 2.53
C ALA A 75 19.65 10.30 3.11
N ALA A 76 20.61 9.37 2.99
CA ALA A 76 21.95 9.53 3.55
C ALA A 76 22.81 10.53 2.76
N SER A 77 23.57 11.36 3.49
CA SER A 77 24.57 12.28 2.93
C SER A 77 25.77 11.48 2.40
N GLY A 78 25.85 11.33 1.07
CA GLY A 78 26.86 10.52 0.39
C GLY A 78 26.20 9.28 -0.22
N LYS A 79 25.89 9.36 -1.52
CA LYS A 79 25.23 8.26 -2.23
C LYS A 79 26.20 7.09 -2.39
N ASN A 80 26.04 6.04 -1.59
CA ASN A 80 26.70 4.77 -1.85
C ASN A 80 25.99 4.10 -3.05
N LEU A 81 26.44 4.44 -4.27
CA LEU A 81 25.84 3.96 -5.51
C LEU A 81 25.83 2.43 -5.58
N SER A 82 26.90 1.76 -5.11
CA SER A 82 26.95 0.29 -5.08
C SER A 82 25.86 -0.30 -4.18
N ALA A 83 25.60 0.29 -3.01
CA ALA A 83 24.51 -0.15 -2.14
C ALA A 83 23.13 0.08 -2.77
N ILE A 84 22.94 1.19 -3.50
CA ILE A 84 21.73 1.47 -4.26
C ILE A 84 21.53 0.44 -5.37
N GLU A 85 22.56 0.14 -6.16
CA GLU A 85 22.50 -0.91 -7.20
C GLU A 85 22.16 -2.26 -6.60
N ASN A 86 22.77 -2.62 -5.46
CA ASN A 86 22.48 -3.88 -4.79
C ASN A 86 21.01 -3.96 -4.34
N ALA A 87 20.49 -2.90 -3.71
CA ALA A 87 19.10 -2.87 -3.29
C ALA A 87 18.14 -2.98 -4.48
N LEU A 88 18.38 -2.24 -5.58
CA LEU A 88 17.59 -2.34 -6.80
C LEU A 88 17.63 -3.74 -7.40
N TYR A 89 18.82 -4.34 -7.47
CA TYR A 89 19.00 -5.71 -7.91
C TYR A 89 18.17 -6.66 -7.04
N ARG A 90 18.24 -6.56 -5.72
CA ARG A 90 17.45 -7.41 -4.82
C ARG A 90 15.94 -7.24 -5.05
N ILE A 91 15.43 -6.01 -5.14
CA ILE A 91 14.01 -5.74 -5.46
C ILE A 91 13.62 -6.37 -6.81
N SER A 92 14.53 -6.39 -7.79
CA SER A 92 14.29 -7.03 -9.09
C SER A 92 14.19 -8.56 -9.02
N GLN A 93 14.62 -9.19 -7.92
CA GLN A 93 14.66 -10.65 -7.75
C GLN A 93 13.61 -11.20 -6.78
N VAL A 94 13.19 -10.42 -5.77
CA VAL A 94 12.25 -10.87 -4.71
C VAL A 94 10.91 -11.41 -5.22
N ASN A 95 10.30 -12.35 -4.51
CA ASN A 95 9.00 -12.92 -4.88
C ASN A 95 7.84 -12.39 -4.03
N ARG A 96 8.13 -11.74 -2.90
CA ARG A 96 7.11 -11.22 -1.98
C ARG A 96 7.28 -9.73 -1.75
N PHE A 97 6.17 -9.03 -1.51
CA PHE A 97 6.13 -7.65 -1.04
C PHE A 97 5.18 -7.58 0.14
N ASP A 98 5.73 -7.75 1.34
CA ASP A 98 4.95 -7.80 2.57
C ASP A 98 5.43 -6.70 3.51
N ALA A 99 4.53 -5.80 3.87
CA ALA A 99 4.84 -4.75 4.82
C ALA A 99 5.09 -5.29 6.23
N GLN A 100 4.80 -6.57 6.51
CA GLN A 100 4.84 -7.17 7.85
C GLN A 100 4.02 -6.32 8.84
N PHE A 101 2.81 -5.99 8.38
CA PHE A 101 1.83 -5.16 9.08
C PHE A 101 0.43 -5.78 8.95
N ASP A 102 0.36 -7.12 9.02
CA ASP A 102 -0.88 -7.87 8.85
C ASP A 102 -1.64 -7.98 10.19
N ILE A 103 -2.57 -7.05 10.42
CA ILE A 103 -3.52 -7.16 11.53
C ILE A 103 -4.59 -8.23 11.27
N LEU A 104 -4.86 -8.60 10.01
CA LEU A 104 -6.00 -9.44 9.69
C LEU A 104 -5.90 -10.84 10.29
N SER A 105 -4.70 -11.40 10.35
CA SER A 105 -4.40 -12.68 11.01
C SER A 105 -4.71 -12.68 12.51
N ASN A 106 -4.86 -11.50 13.12
CA ASN A 106 -5.16 -11.33 14.56
C ASN A 106 -6.61 -10.92 14.82
N LEU A 107 -7.43 -10.76 13.77
CA LEU A 107 -8.84 -10.38 13.91
C LEU A 107 -9.74 -11.61 13.83
N PRO A 108 -10.86 -11.66 14.58
CA PRO A 108 -11.83 -12.74 14.48
C PRO A 108 -12.28 -12.97 13.04
N GLU A 109 -12.16 -14.19 12.53
CA GLU A 109 -12.63 -14.55 11.19
C GLU A 109 -14.16 -14.66 11.12
N ASP A 110 -14.81 -14.89 12.26
CA ASP A 110 -16.21 -15.24 12.34
C ASP A 110 -17.11 -14.28 11.55
N GLU A 111 -18.10 -14.88 10.88
CA GLU A 111 -19.24 -14.17 10.32
C GLU A 111 -19.98 -13.50 11.48
N LEU A 112 -19.57 -12.26 11.79
CA LEU A 112 -20.28 -11.40 12.72
C LEU A 112 -21.71 -11.35 12.24
N THR A 113 -22.59 -12.06 12.96
CA THR A 113 -23.97 -12.22 12.54
C THR A 113 -24.56 -10.83 12.31
N ARG A 114 -25.54 -10.70 11.41
CA ARG A 114 -26.25 -9.44 11.13
C ARG A 114 -26.78 -8.71 12.38
N TYR A 115 -26.82 -9.39 13.54
CA TYR A 115 -27.28 -8.90 14.83
C TYR A 115 -26.16 -8.27 15.68
N ASP A 116 -24.88 -8.56 15.42
CA ASP A 116 -23.74 -7.92 16.10
C ASP A 116 -23.13 -6.79 15.26
N TYR A 117 -23.97 -5.80 14.97
CA TYR A 117 -23.61 -4.64 14.17
C TYR A 117 -22.47 -3.82 14.80
N VAL A 118 -22.44 -3.72 16.13
CA VAL A 118 -21.43 -2.93 16.85
C VAL A 118 -20.07 -3.56 16.71
N THR A 119 -19.93 -4.85 17.02
CA THR A 119 -18.63 -5.54 16.89
C THR A 119 -18.15 -5.55 15.44
N ARG A 120 -19.04 -5.80 14.47
CA ARG A 120 -18.69 -5.71 13.04
C ARG A 120 -18.16 -4.34 12.67
N THR A 121 -18.88 -3.28 13.02
CA THR A 121 -18.44 -1.91 12.71
C THR A 121 -17.12 -1.57 13.40
N SER A 122 -16.91 -2.03 14.64
CA SER A 122 -15.65 -1.83 15.36
C SER A 122 -14.47 -2.54 14.68
N ILE A 123 -14.63 -3.79 14.24
CA ILE A 123 -13.58 -4.53 13.53
C ILE A 123 -13.28 -3.88 12.18
N GLU A 124 -14.30 -3.56 11.39
CA GLU A 124 -14.10 -2.91 10.08
C GLU A 124 -13.46 -1.51 10.22
N ASN A 125 -13.81 -0.76 11.28
CA ASN A 125 -13.15 0.50 11.58
C ASN A 125 -11.67 0.31 11.99
N LEU A 126 -11.35 -0.73 12.77
CA LEU A 126 -9.96 -1.07 13.08
C LEU A 126 -9.19 -1.42 11.81
N VAL A 127 -9.72 -2.29 10.95
CA VAL A 127 -9.12 -2.64 9.66
C VAL A 127 -8.85 -1.39 8.81
N THR A 128 -9.84 -0.51 8.71
CA THR A 128 -9.74 0.75 7.95
C THR A 128 -8.65 1.67 8.51
N LEU A 129 -8.58 1.82 9.84
CA LEU A 129 -7.53 2.60 10.49
C LEU A 129 -6.15 2.01 10.21
N TYR A 130 -5.99 0.70 10.27
CA TYR A 130 -4.72 0.03 9.98
C TYR A 130 -4.33 0.14 8.51
N TRP A 131 -5.27 -0.04 7.59
CA TRP A 131 -5.04 0.15 6.16
C TRP A 131 -4.62 1.59 5.86
N GLY A 132 -5.33 2.59 6.40
CA GLY A 132 -5.01 4.00 6.21
C GLY A 132 -3.69 4.45 6.82
N ASN A 133 -3.17 3.72 7.82
CA ASN A 133 -1.86 3.95 8.43
C ASN A 133 -0.80 2.94 7.96
N SER A 134 -1.09 2.16 6.91
CA SER A 134 -0.15 1.14 6.42
C SER A 134 1.14 1.81 5.96
N PRO A 135 2.30 1.34 6.45
CA PRO A 135 3.58 1.97 6.20
C PRO A 135 4.06 1.64 4.79
N LEU A 136 3.54 2.35 3.79
CA LEU A 136 3.97 2.19 2.40
C LEU A 136 5.43 2.68 2.25
N PRO A 137 6.31 1.92 1.57
CA PRO A 137 7.66 2.38 1.29
C PRO A 137 7.65 3.54 0.30
N ALA A 138 8.71 4.35 0.32
CA ALA A 138 8.89 5.39 -0.69
C ALA A 138 9.21 4.77 -2.06
N TYR A 139 8.38 5.05 -3.07
CA TYR A 139 8.62 4.60 -4.46
C TYR A 139 9.53 5.52 -5.26
N SER A 140 9.71 6.78 -4.81
CA SER A 140 10.51 7.79 -5.51
C SER A 140 11.94 7.31 -5.84
N PRO A 141 12.68 6.65 -4.93
CA PRO A 141 14.01 6.13 -5.26
C PRO A 141 14.02 5.17 -6.46
N ILE A 142 13.02 4.28 -6.57
CA ILE A 142 12.90 3.32 -7.69
C ILE A 142 12.58 4.06 -8.98
N VAL A 143 11.58 4.96 -8.96
CA VAL A 143 11.21 5.73 -10.15
C VAL A 143 12.38 6.59 -10.64
N ASN A 144 13.16 7.17 -9.73
CA ASN A 144 14.35 7.95 -10.06
C ASN A 144 15.49 7.08 -10.59
N ALA A 145 15.63 5.86 -10.10
CA ALA A 145 16.58 4.87 -10.62
C ALA A 145 16.19 4.37 -12.03
N CYS A 146 14.90 4.38 -12.36
CA CYS A 146 14.34 3.86 -13.60
C CYS A 146 13.87 4.97 -14.56
N LYS A 147 14.71 5.97 -14.82
CA LYS A 147 14.41 7.05 -15.78
C LYS A 147 15.65 7.61 -16.48
N GLY A 148 15.44 8.23 -17.63
CA GLY A 148 16.45 9.02 -18.35
C GLY A 148 17.70 8.22 -18.72
N ALA A 149 18.87 8.86 -18.66
CA ALA A 149 20.14 8.27 -19.09
C ALA A 149 20.56 7.01 -18.31
N ALA A 150 20.03 6.79 -17.10
CA ALA A 150 20.29 5.57 -16.33
C ALA A 150 19.79 4.31 -17.06
N LEU A 151 18.76 4.44 -17.91
CA LEU A 151 18.21 3.34 -18.69
C LEU A 151 19.01 3.02 -19.97
N ASN A 152 20.09 3.76 -20.25
CA ASN A 152 21.04 3.41 -21.32
C ASN A 152 21.92 2.21 -20.91
N ASP A 153 22.06 1.94 -19.61
CA ASP A 153 22.70 0.74 -19.10
C ASP A 153 21.74 -0.46 -19.20
N ALA A 154 22.17 -1.52 -19.89
CA ALA A 154 21.35 -2.70 -20.15
C ALA A 154 20.94 -3.45 -18.86
N ASN A 155 21.83 -3.50 -17.86
CA ASN A 155 21.54 -4.15 -16.58
C ASN A 155 20.51 -3.34 -15.80
N ARG A 156 20.65 -2.01 -15.76
CA ARG A 156 19.65 -1.12 -15.13
C ARG A 156 18.30 -1.26 -15.81
N ARG A 157 18.27 -1.22 -17.14
CA ARG A 157 17.04 -1.39 -17.93
C ARG A 157 16.36 -2.72 -17.60
N TYR A 158 17.11 -3.81 -17.58
CA TYR A 158 16.59 -5.13 -17.21
C TYR A 158 16.03 -5.15 -15.78
N MET A 159 16.76 -4.62 -14.79
CA MET A 159 16.28 -4.55 -13.40
C MET A 159 14.97 -3.74 -13.31
N CYS A 160 14.89 -2.59 -13.98
CA CYS A 160 13.68 -1.77 -13.99
C CYS A 160 12.48 -2.47 -14.64
N GLU A 161 12.70 -3.25 -15.71
CA GLU A 161 11.66 -4.08 -16.32
C GLU A 161 11.13 -5.12 -15.32
N GLN A 162 12.04 -5.82 -14.62
CA GLN A 162 11.67 -6.81 -13.60
C GLN A 162 10.90 -6.19 -12.44
N ILE A 163 11.36 -5.03 -11.93
CA ILE A 163 10.68 -4.30 -10.86
C ILE A 163 9.28 -3.89 -11.31
N ALA A 164 9.13 -3.32 -12.51
CA ALA A 164 7.82 -2.94 -13.04
C ALA A 164 6.89 -4.15 -13.20
N GLY A 165 7.41 -5.31 -13.61
CA GLY A 165 6.65 -6.57 -13.64
C GLY A 165 6.16 -6.99 -12.25
N LYS A 166 7.03 -6.98 -11.25
CA LYS A 166 6.69 -7.38 -9.87
C LYS A 166 5.69 -6.44 -9.19
N LEU A 167 5.72 -5.16 -9.52
CA LEU A 167 4.73 -4.18 -9.05
C LEU A 167 3.34 -4.37 -9.69
N GLN A 168 3.22 -5.15 -10.77
CA GLN A 168 1.93 -5.49 -11.40
C GLN A 168 1.33 -6.81 -10.90
N ARG A 169 1.88 -7.41 -9.84
CA ARG A 169 1.32 -8.63 -9.24
C ARG A 169 -0.16 -8.44 -8.86
N GLU A 170 -0.94 -9.52 -8.88
CA GLU A 170 -2.38 -9.44 -8.61
C GLU A 170 -2.70 -8.94 -7.20
N ASN A 171 -1.91 -9.39 -6.21
CA ASN A 171 -2.10 -9.07 -4.80
C ASN A 171 -1.47 -7.73 -4.38
N SER A 172 -1.25 -6.80 -5.31
CA SER A 172 -0.59 -5.53 -5.04
C SER A 172 -1.56 -4.42 -4.62
N PHE A 173 -1.00 -3.32 -4.13
CA PHE A 173 -1.75 -2.08 -3.96
C PHE A 173 -2.04 -1.42 -5.32
N LEU A 174 -3.05 -0.56 -5.38
CA LEU A 174 -3.33 0.25 -6.56
C LEU A 174 -2.15 1.18 -6.88
N ILE A 175 -1.46 1.70 -5.85
CA ILE A 175 -0.27 2.54 -6.05
C ILE A 175 0.86 1.77 -6.76
N ASP A 176 1.04 0.48 -6.50
CA ASP A 176 2.08 -0.35 -7.13
C ASP A 176 1.93 -0.36 -8.66
N HIS A 177 0.71 -0.55 -9.16
CA HIS A 177 0.41 -0.51 -10.60
C HIS A 177 0.66 0.87 -11.20
N GLY A 178 0.41 1.94 -10.44
CA GLY A 178 0.64 3.31 -10.88
C GLY A 178 2.13 3.60 -11.04
N ILE A 179 2.95 3.08 -10.13
CA ILE A 179 4.40 3.14 -10.19
C ILE A 179 4.93 2.26 -11.32
N ALA A 180 4.40 1.05 -11.50
CA ALA A 180 4.77 0.17 -12.60
C ALA A 180 4.50 0.83 -13.96
N ARG A 181 3.34 1.48 -14.14
CA ARG A 181 3.03 2.27 -15.33
C ARG A 181 4.09 3.34 -15.56
N ARG A 182 4.43 4.10 -14.52
CA ARG A 182 5.42 5.19 -14.63
C ARG A 182 6.81 4.68 -15.01
N ILE A 183 7.22 3.54 -14.47
CA ILE A 183 8.49 2.88 -14.86
C ILE A 183 8.40 2.39 -16.32
N GLY A 184 7.28 1.78 -16.70
CA GLY A 184 7.01 1.33 -18.07
C GLY A 184 7.07 2.46 -19.11
N GLU A 185 6.51 3.63 -18.79
CA GLU A 185 6.63 4.84 -19.62
C GLU A 185 8.10 5.22 -19.85
N ASN A 186 8.90 5.23 -18.78
CA ASN A 186 10.32 5.56 -18.87
C ASN A 186 11.12 4.50 -19.66
N LEU A 187 10.72 3.23 -19.59
CA LEU A 187 11.30 2.14 -20.36
C LEU A 187 10.91 2.17 -21.84
N GLY A 188 9.92 2.99 -22.21
CA GLY A 188 9.41 3.06 -23.58
C GLY A 188 8.51 1.89 -23.93
N TRP A 189 7.72 1.39 -22.98
CA TRP A 189 6.67 0.41 -23.28
C TRP A 189 5.70 0.95 -24.33
N ASP A 190 5.08 0.02 -25.04
CA ASP A 190 4.11 0.34 -26.07
C ASP A 190 3.00 1.28 -25.55
N LYS A 191 2.64 2.28 -26.36
CA LYS A 191 1.66 3.30 -25.97
C LYS A 191 0.29 2.70 -25.68
N SER A 192 -0.12 1.66 -26.41
CA SER A 192 -1.41 1.00 -26.15
C SER A 192 -1.40 0.26 -24.81
N LYS A 193 -0.29 -0.37 -24.44
CA LYS A 193 -0.10 -0.98 -23.11
C LYS A 193 -0.22 0.07 -22.01
N ILE A 194 0.48 1.20 -22.13
CA ILE A 194 0.39 2.30 -21.16
C ILE A 194 -1.02 2.87 -21.08
N GLN A 195 -1.70 3.06 -22.22
CA GLN A 195 -3.07 3.56 -22.26
C GLN A 195 -4.06 2.59 -21.58
N ALA A 196 -3.92 1.28 -21.79
CA ALA A 196 -4.75 0.29 -21.11
C ALA A 196 -4.60 0.35 -19.59
N MET A 197 -3.38 0.59 -19.09
CA MET A 197 -3.15 0.83 -17.67
C MET A 197 -3.87 2.11 -17.21
N PHE A 198 -3.78 3.22 -17.95
CA PHE A 198 -4.52 4.45 -17.62
C PHE A 198 -6.04 4.23 -17.58
N ASP A 199 -6.59 3.54 -18.57
CA ASP A 199 -8.03 3.26 -18.65
C ASP A 199 -8.51 2.43 -17.44
N GLU A 200 -7.68 1.50 -16.95
CA GLU A 200 -7.99 0.72 -15.73
C GLU A 200 -8.06 1.63 -14.48
N PHE A 201 -7.09 2.53 -14.31
CA PHE A 201 -7.09 3.49 -13.21
C PHE A 201 -8.26 4.46 -13.28
N ASP A 202 -8.54 4.99 -14.48
CA ASP A 202 -9.64 5.93 -14.70
C ASP A 202 -10.99 5.25 -14.45
N ALA A 203 -11.16 3.98 -14.83
CA ALA A 203 -12.37 3.24 -14.53
C ALA A 203 -12.56 3.01 -13.01
N ILE A 204 -11.52 2.59 -12.30
CA ILE A 204 -11.55 2.42 -10.83
C ILE A 204 -11.85 3.76 -10.14
N ARG A 205 -11.17 4.84 -10.53
CA ARG A 205 -11.38 6.17 -9.96
C ARG A 205 -12.78 6.71 -10.29
N GLY A 206 -13.26 6.48 -11.51
CA GLY A 206 -14.60 6.83 -11.94
C GLY A 206 -15.66 6.14 -11.08
N MET A 207 -15.49 4.85 -10.78
CA MET A 207 -16.37 4.10 -9.88
C MET A 207 -16.42 4.74 -8.49
N MET A 208 -15.28 5.15 -7.93
CA MET A 208 -15.23 5.85 -6.64
C MET A 208 -15.94 7.21 -6.67
N ILE A 209 -15.77 7.99 -7.75
CA ILE A 209 -16.45 9.29 -7.93
C ILE A 209 -17.96 9.11 -8.04
N ASP A 210 -18.42 8.16 -8.86
CA ASP A 210 -19.84 7.89 -9.04
C ASP A 210 -20.49 7.44 -7.72
N ARG A 211 -19.83 6.54 -6.99
CA ARG A 211 -20.27 6.09 -5.67
C ARG A 211 -20.41 7.24 -4.68
N ASP A 212 -19.40 8.10 -4.55
CA ASP A 212 -19.45 9.28 -3.69
C ASP A 212 -20.63 10.21 -4.04
N ARG A 213 -20.88 10.43 -5.33
CA ARG A 213 -22.03 11.23 -5.79
C ARG A 213 -23.37 10.59 -5.41
N ARG A 214 -23.52 9.28 -5.62
CA ARG A 214 -24.74 8.54 -5.23
C ARG A 214 -24.96 8.58 -3.73
N SER A 215 -23.91 8.36 -2.93
CA SER A 215 -23.96 8.49 -1.47
C SER A 215 -24.42 9.89 -1.05
N LYS A 216 -23.83 10.95 -1.62
CA LYS A 216 -24.23 12.34 -1.31
C LYS A 216 -25.67 12.65 -1.71
N ALA A 217 -26.13 12.18 -2.86
CA ALA A 217 -27.51 12.37 -3.30
C ALA A 217 -28.51 11.66 -2.36
N ALA A 218 -28.16 10.45 -1.88
CA ALA A 218 -29.00 9.70 -0.95
C ALA A 218 -29.18 10.41 0.40
N LEU A 219 -28.19 11.18 0.87
CA LEU A 219 -28.28 11.93 2.13
C LEU A 219 -29.40 12.99 2.17
N ALA A 220 -30.06 13.30 1.05
CA ALA A 220 -31.19 14.23 0.99
C ALA A 220 -32.48 13.69 1.63
N SER A 221 -32.54 12.42 2.05
CA SER A 221 -33.71 11.81 2.69
C SER A 221 -33.34 10.89 3.85
N HIS A 222 -34.25 10.70 4.81
CA HIS A 222 -34.02 9.77 5.94
C HIS A 222 -33.75 8.32 5.50
N GLU A 223 -34.49 7.84 4.50
CA GLU A 223 -34.27 6.50 3.92
C GLU A 223 -32.91 6.42 3.22
N GLY A 224 -32.54 7.46 2.48
CA GLY A 224 -31.25 7.52 1.81
C GLY A 224 -30.05 7.69 2.74
N VAL A 225 -30.22 8.27 3.94
CA VAL A 225 -29.19 8.21 5.00
C VAL A 225 -28.90 6.77 5.41
N ARG A 226 -29.94 5.95 5.63
CA ARG A 226 -29.76 4.53 5.98
C ARG A 226 -29.06 3.76 4.85
N GLN A 227 -29.42 4.05 3.60
CA GLN A 227 -28.79 3.46 2.43
C GLN A 227 -27.31 3.88 2.32
N ALA A 228 -27.00 5.17 2.49
CA ALA A 228 -25.64 5.68 2.49
C ALA A 228 -24.79 5.01 3.59
N CYS A 229 -25.30 4.91 4.82
CA CYS A 229 -24.61 4.21 5.90
C CYS A 229 -24.34 2.74 5.56
N THR A 230 -25.30 2.04 4.93
CA THR A 230 -25.11 0.64 4.54
C THR A 230 -24.03 0.51 3.46
N THR A 231 -24.03 1.40 2.47
CA THR A 231 -23.00 1.46 1.43
C THR A 231 -21.61 1.72 1.99
N GLU A 232 -21.47 2.66 2.93
CA GLU A 232 -20.19 2.95 3.59
C GLU A 232 -19.67 1.77 4.42
N LEU A 233 -20.54 1.05 5.15
CA LEU A 233 -20.13 -0.15 5.88
C LEU A 233 -19.67 -1.27 4.96
N ASN A 234 -20.36 -1.46 3.83
CA ASN A 234 -19.94 -2.42 2.82
C ASN A 234 -18.60 -2.03 2.21
N TRP A 235 -18.31 -0.73 2.09
CA TRP A 235 -16.99 -0.25 1.66
C TRP A 235 -15.89 -0.58 2.67
N PHE A 236 -16.13 -0.43 3.97
CA PHE A 236 -15.13 -0.86 4.95
C PHE A 236 -14.88 -2.38 4.91
N GLY A 237 -15.94 -3.18 4.73
CA GLY A 237 -15.80 -4.62 4.49
C GLY A 237 -14.99 -4.97 3.23
N LEU A 238 -14.99 -4.08 2.22
CA LEU A 238 -14.14 -4.23 1.05
C LEU A 238 -12.66 -4.06 1.40
N ILE A 239 -12.30 -3.15 2.31
CA ILE A 239 -10.89 -2.94 2.72
C ILE A 239 -10.32 -4.23 3.33
N ARG A 240 -11.10 -4.92 4.15
CA ARG A 240 -10.71 -6.24 4.67
C ARG A 240 -10.44 -7.24 3.56
N THR A 241 -11.27 -7.24 2.52
CA THR A 241 -11.06 -8.09 1.33
C THR A 241 -9.81 -7.66 0.55
N GLN A 242 -9.61 -6.36 0.31
CA GLN A 242 -8.44 -5.79 -0.35
C GLN A 242 -7.14 -6.20 0.34
N MET A 243 -7.10 -6.17 1.68
CA MET A 243 -5.93 -6.60 2.45
C MET A 243 -5.66 -8.11 2.33
N LYS A 244 -6.69 -8.95 2.13
CA LYS A 244 -6.52 -10.41 1.93
C LYS A 244 -6.07 -10.78 0.52
N VAL A 245 -6.66 -10.19 -0.51
CA VAL A 245 -6.47 -10.63 -1.92
C VAL A 245 -5.67 -9.66 -2.78
N GLY A 246 -5.33 -8.48 -2.25
CA GLY A 246 -4.77 -7.33 -2.96
C GLY A 246 -5.82 -6.28 -3.31
N GLU A 247 -5.48 -5.02 -3.08
CA GLU A 247 -6.33 -3.88 -3.37
C GLU A 247 -6.71 -3.84 -4.85
N PHE A 248 -5.73 -4.00 -5.74
CA PHE A 248 -5.97 -3.92 -7.18
C PHE A 248 -6.93 -5.03 -7.66
N LYS A 249 -6.67 -6.29 -7.30
CA LYS A 249 -7.55 -7.42 -7.65
C LYS A 249 -8.97 -7.24 -7.11
N SER A 250 -9.10 -6.80 -5.86
CA SER A 250 -10.41 -6.54 -5.25
C SER A 250 -11.17 -5.42 -5.97
N LEU A 251 -10.50 -4.30 -6.30
CA LEU A 251 -11.14 -3.18 -7.01
C LEU A 251 -11.55 -3.56 -8.44
N ARG A 252 -10.78 -4.41 -9.12
CA ARG A 252 -11.16 -4.95 -10.44
C ARG A 252 -12.39 -5.85 -10.36
N ALA A 253 -12.47 -6.70 -9.35
CA ALA A 253 -13.63 -7.57 -9.12
C ALA A 253 -14.90 -6.76 -8.82
N GLU A 254 -14.77 -5.66 -8.06
CA GLU A 254 -15.87 -4.72 -7.82
C GLU A 254 -16.27 -3.97 -9.09
N LEU A 255 -15.31 -3.43 -9.83
CA LEU A 255 -15.54 -2.73 -11.10
C LEU A 255 -16.29 -3.63 -12.11
N ALA A 256 -15.95 -4.92 -12.17
CA ALA A 256 -16.61 -5.88 -13.05
C ALA A 256 -18.09 -6.14 -12.71
N LYS A 257 -18.50 -5.87 -11.47
CA LYS A 257 -19.88 -6.02 -10.98
C LYS A 257 -20.63 -4.68 -10.94
N TYR A 258 -19.96 -3.58 -11.25
CA TYR A 258 -20.53 -2.24 -11.12
C TYR A 258 -21.55 -1.97 -12.24
N ASP A 259 -22.65 -1.30 -11.91
CA ASP A 259 -23.80 -1.10 -12.81
C ASP A 259 -23.59 0.01 -13.85
N VAL A 260 -22.54 0.82 -13.68
CA VAL A 260 -22.17 1.88 -14.63
C VAL A 260 -21.18 1.36 -15.67
N PRO A 261 -21.44 1.54 -16.97
CA PRO A 261 -20.50 1.15 -18.02
C PRO A 261 -19.11 1.75 -17.82
N ARG A 262 -18.08 0.94 -18.06
CA ARG A 262 -16.67 1.31 -17.86
C ARG A 262 -16.28 2.61 -18.57
N GLU A 263 -16.74 2.80 -19.80
CA GLU A 263 -16.48 3.99 -20.63
C GLU A 263 -17.11 5.24 -20.01
N THR A 264 -18.24 5.10 -19.34
CA THR A 264 -18.85 6.19 -18.57
C THR A 264 -18.00 6.54 -17.36
N LEU A 265 -17.51 5.54 -16.62
CA LEU A 265 -16.61 5.77 -15.48
C LEU A 265 -15.30 6.47 -15.89
N ILE A 266 -14.69 6.06 -17.00
CA ILE A 266 -13.49 6.72 -17.53
C ILE A 266 -13.78 8.19 -17.87
N ARG A 267 -14.92 8.47 -18.54
CA ARG A 267 -15.32 9.85 -18.84
C ARG A 267 -15.52 10.71 -17.60
N LEU A 268 -16.08 10.16 -16.52
CA LEU A 268 -16.26 10.89 -15.25
C LEU A 268 -14.94 11.45 -14.68
N VAL A 269 -13.82 10.80 -14.96
CA VAL A 269 -12.48 11.25 -14.52
C VAL A 269 -11.89 12.27 -15.48
N ARG A 270 -12.03 12.06 -16.79
CA ARG A 270 -11.37 12.88 -17.83
C ARG A 270 -12.10 14.17 -18.14
N GLU A 271 -13.41 14.19 -17.95
CA GLU A 271 -14.27 15.34 -18.18
C GLU A 271 -14.83 15.83 -16.83
N PRO A 272 -14.07 16.64 -16.08
CA PRO A 272 -14.59 17.21 -14.85
C PRO A 272 -15.87 18.00 -15.18
N LEU A 273 -16.92 17.76 -14.39
CA LEU A 273 -18.20 18.45 -14.54
C LEU A 273 -17.95 19.96 -14.68
N LYS A 274 -18.49 20.56 -15.74
CA LYS A 274 -18.54 22.02 -15.85
C LYS A 274 -19.29 22.53 -14.61
N LYS A 275 -18.60 23.33 -13.80
CA LYS A 275 -19.19 24.01 -12.64
C LYS A 275 -20.22 25.03 -13.10
#